data_AF-A0A7M1UNM7-F1
#
_entry.id   AF-A0A7M1UNM7-F1
#
_cell.length_a   1.000
_cell.length_b   1.000
_cell.length_c   1.000
_cell.angle_alpha   90.00
_cell.angle_beta   90.00
_cell.angle_gamma   90.00
#
_symmetry.space_group_name_H-M   'P 1'
#
loop_
_entity.id
_entity.type
_entity.pdbx_description
1 polymer ?
#
loop_
_entity_poly.entity_id
_entity_poly.type
_entity_poly.pdbx_seq_one_letter_code
_entity_poly.pdbx_strand_id
1 'polypeptide(L)'
;MEQELPEVTKVIVEVFLDFSEESDKALKTLLTVAEELLDQHIWVDVIPHHVWFSDPLEAEAMDLPRIVINGKIRFIGRAPEKNEVKSAIMERIGAPAVKSEDVELESIRFFDGGFKEVAFVST
;
A
#
# COMPACT_ATOMS: atom_id res chain seq x y z
N MET A 1 2.47 5.88 40.92
CA MET A 1 3.43 5.53 39.87
C MET A 1 2.65 5.55 38.57
N GLU A 2 2.75 6.63 37.80
CA GLU A 2 2.40 6.56 36.38
C GLU A 2 3.37 5.60 35.73
N GLN A 3 2.88 4.45 35.28
CA GLN A 3 3.63 3.58 34.39
C GLN A 3 3.58 4.26 33.02
N GLU A 4 4.71 4.79 32.56
CA GLU A 4 4.86 5.20 31.17
C GLU A 4 4.58 3.96 30.31
N LEU A 5 3.49 4.01 29.53
CA LEU A 5 3.19 2.96 28.56
C LEU A 5 4.36 2.89 27.57
N PRO A 6 4.77 1.67 27.15
CA PRO A 6 5.81 1.53 26.14
C PRO A 6 5.43 2.33 24.89
N GLU A 7 6.41 3.03 24.32
CA GLU A 7 6.24 3.82 23.12
C GLU A 7 5.79 2.90 21.96
N VAL A 8 4.50 2.96 21.62
CA VAL A 8 3.93 2.12 20.57
C VAL A 8 4.43 2.61 19.22
N THR A 9 5.11 1.74 18.47
CA THR A 9 5.57 2.10 17.13
C THR A 9 4.43 2.00 16.14
N LYS A 10 4.08 3.12 15.49
CA LYS A 10 3.03 3.16 14.46
C LYS A 10 3.59 2.94 13.05
N VAL A 11 2.94 2.09 12.26
CA VAL A 11 3.18 1.88 10.83
C VAL A 11 1.85 2.03 10.09
N ILE A 12 1.84 2.80 9.00
CA ILE A 12 0.67 3.01 8.15
C ILE A 12 0.80 2.12 6.92
N VAL A 13 -0.26 1.38 6.62
CA VAL A 13 -0.35 0.50 5.46
C VAL A 13 -1.58 0.86 4.65
N GLU A 14 -1.37 1.55 3.53
CA GLU A 14 -2.43 1.83 2.58
C GLU A 14 -2.52 0.69 1.58
N VAL A 15 -3.72 0.18 1.32
CA VAL A 15 -3.95 -0.90 0.35
C VAL A 15 -5.03 -0.51 -0.63
N PHE A 16 -4.68 -0.53 -1.92
CA PHE A 16 -5.60 -0.30 -3.03
C PHE A 16 -6.10 -1.65 -3.54
N LEU A 17 -7.42 -1.78 -3.60
CA LEU A 17 -8.12 -3.03 -3.80
C LEU A 17 -9.13 -2.91 -4.94
N ASP A 18 -9.29 -3.99 -5.68
CA ASP A 18 -10.44 -4.25 -6.53
C ASP A 18 -11.35 -5.33 -5.89
N PHE A 19 -12.34 -5.81 -6.63
CA PHE A 19 -13.26 -6.87 -6.19
C PHE A 19 -12.77 -8.28 -6.54
N SER A 20 -11.47 -8.47 -6.74
CA SER A 20 -10.88 -9.79 -7.01
C SER A 20 -10.64 -10.59 -5.74
N GLU A 21 -10.53 -11.92 -5.88
CA GLU A 21 -10.13 -12.80 -4.77
C GLU A 21 -8.73 -12.45 -4.24
N GLU A 22 -7.85 -11.96 -5.10
CA GLU A 22 -6.49 -11.58 -4.74
C GLU A 22 -6.48 -10.34 -3.83
N SER A 23 -7.31 -9.34 -4.12
CA SER A 23 -7.52 -8.18 -3.25
C SER A 23 -8.11 -8.58 -1.89
N ASP A 24 -9.12 -9.44 -1.88
CA ASP A 24 -9.69 -9.98 -0.65
C ASP A 24 -8.66 -10.74 0.20
N LYS A 25 -7.81 -11.55 -0.45
CA LYS A 25 -6.71 -12.27 0.20
C LYS A 25 -5.69 -11.30 0.77
N ALA A 26 -5.30 -10.26 0.03
CA ALA A 26 -4.35 -9.26 0.47
C ALA A 26 -4.84 -8.54 1.73
N LEU A 27 -6.09 -8.05 1.73
CA LEU A 27 -6.67 -7.36 2.88
C LEU A 27 -6.72 -8.26 4.12
N LYS A 28 -7.17 -9.52 3.97
CA LYS A 28 -7.20 -10.50 5.08
C LYS A 28 -5.81 -10.73 5.65
N THR A 29 -4.81 -10.93 4.79
CA THR A 29 -3.42 -11.12 5.24
C THR A 29 -2.90 -9.90 6.01
N LEU A 30 -3.16 -8.69 5.52
CA LEU A 30 -2.73 -7.45 6.18
C LEU A 30 -3.36 -7.31 7.57
N LEU A 31 -4.68 -7.55 7.68
CA LEU A 31 -5.38 -7.47 8.96
C LEU A 31 -4.87 -8.51 9.96
N THR A 32 -4.67 -9.76 9.53
CA THR A 32 -4.12 -10.79 10.40
C THR A 32 -2.71 -10.45 10.87
N VAL A 33 -1.86 -9.89 9.99
CA VAL A 33 -0.51 -9.46 10.39
C VAL A 33 -0.56 -8.26 11.33
N ALA A 34 -1.48 -7.33 11.13
CA ALA A 34 -1.68 -6.20 12.04
C ALA A 34 -2.05 -6.66 13.46
N GLU A 35 -2.94 -7.64 13.58
CA GLU A 35 -3.30 -8.26 14.86
C GLU A 35 -2.08 -8.94 15.52
N GLU A 36 -1.33 -9.75 14.77
CA GLU A 36 -0.15 -10.46 15.29
C GLU A 36 1.00 -9.51 15.71
N LEU A 37 1.07 -8.31 15.15
CA LEU A 37 2.07 -7.28 15.47
C LEU A 37 1.65 -6.38 16.63
N LEU A 38 0.34 -6.26 16.89
CA LEU A 38 -0.18 -5.55 18.04
C LEU A 38 0.33 -6.17 19.36
N ASP A 39 0.39 -7.50 19.44
CA ASP A 39 0.97 -8.25 20.56
C ASP A 39 2.46 -7.91 20.80
N GLN A 40 3.14 -7.37 19.79
CA GLN A 40 4.55 -6.96 19.82
C GLN A 40 4.72 -5.44 20.03
N HIS A 41 3.66 -4.72 20.42
CA HIS A 41 3.64 -3.26 20.59
C HIS A 41 3.89 -2.47 19.29
N ILE A 42 3.60 -3.08 18.14
CA ILE A 42 3.66 -2.43 16.82
C ILE A 42 2.22 -2.20 16.34
N TRP A 43 1.81 -0.95 16.29
CA TRP A 43 0.49 -0.57 15.79
C TRP A 43 0.53 -0.43 14.27
N VAL A 44 -0.14 -1.34 13.58
CA VAL A 44 -0.27 -1.30 12.11
C VAL A 44 -1.66 -0.76 11.75
N ASP A 45 -1.69 0.41 11.14
CA ASP A 45 -2.92 1.08 10.69
C ASP A 45 -3.17 0.72 9.22
N VAL A 46 -4.12 -0.20 8.98
CA VAL A 46 -4.46 -0.68 7.63
C VAL A 46 -5.59 0.16 7.05
N ILE A 47 -5.31 0.91 5.98
CA ILE A 47 -6.24 1.84 5.33
C ILE A 47 -6.61 1.27 3.94
N PRO A 48 -7.81 0.69 3.78
CA PRO A 48 -8.26 0.16 2.50
C PRO A 48 -8.84 1.25 1.59
N HIS A 49 -8.42 1.25 0.33
CA HIS A 49 -8.92 2.09 -0.75
C HIS A 49 -9.52 1.19 -1.84
N HIS A 50 -10.84 1.16 -1.95
CA HIS A 50 -11.49 0.41 -3.03
C HIS A 50 -11.52 1.25 -4.30
N VAL A 51 -10.97 0.69 -5.38
CA VAL A 51 -10.97 1.30 -6.70
C VAL A 51 -12.17 0.75 -7.48
N TRP A 52 -13.05 1.65 -7.93
CA TRP A 52 -14.15 1.31 -8.82
C TRP A 52 -13.75 1.57 -10.26
N PHE A 53 -13.86 0.56 -11.10
CA PHE A 53 -13.58 0.69 -12.53
C PHE A 53 -14.86 0.94 -13.31
N SER A 54 -14.78 1.87 -14.25
CA SER A 54 -15.83 2.07 -15.26
C SER A 54 -15.53 1.29 -16.56
N ASP A 55 -14.25 1.02 -16.83
CA ASP A 55 -13.76 0.26 -17.99
C ASP A 55 -12.95 -0.97 -17.52
N PRO A 56 -13.30 -2.20 -17.94
CA PRO A 56 -12.54 -3.41 -17.63
C PRO A 56 -11.07 -3.40 -18.07
N LEU A 57 -10.72 -2.67 -19.15
CA LEU A 57 -9.32 -2.59 -19.62
C LEU A 57 -8.43 -1.80 -18.64
N GLU A 58 -9.01 -0.82 -17.94
CA GLU A 58 -8.30 -0.05 -16.90
C GLU A 58 -8.04 -0.91 -15.66
N ALA A 59 -8.93 -1.86 -15.36
CA ALA A 59 -8.78 -2.77 -14.23
C ALA A 59 -7.55 -3.67 -14.37
N GLU A 60 -7.34 -4.24 -15.57
CA GLU A 60 -6.19 -5.11 -15.85
C GLU A 60 -4.85 -4.36 -15.84
N ALA A 61 -4.84 -3.05 -16.12
CA ALA A 61 -3.63 -2.24 -16.22
C ALA A 61 -3.13 -1.67 -14.87
N MET A 62 -3.95 -1.74 -13.82
CA MET A 62 -3.67 -1.09 -12.52
C MET A 62 -2.87 -1.96 -11.55
N ASP A 63 -2.57 -3.21 -11.93
CA ASP A 63 -1.86 -4.21 -11.13
C ASP A 63 -2.30 -4.21 -9.65
N LEU A 64 -3.60 -4.34 -9.39
CA LEU A 64 -4.14 -4.48 -8.04
C LEU A 64 -4.06 -5.94 -7.56
N PRO A 65 -3.96 -6.19 -6.24
CA PRO A 65 -3.88 -5.23 -5.16
C PRO A 65 -2.52 -4.52 -5.08
N ARG A 66 -2.53 -3.24 -4.68
CA ARG A 66 -1.31 -2.44 -4.48
C ARG A 66 -1.18 -2.05 -3.02
N ILE A 67 -0.05 -2.35 -2.40
CA ILE A 67 0.19 -2.12 -0.96
C ILE A 67 1.34 -1.15 -0.77
N VAL A 68 1.10 -0.12 0.04
CA VAL A 68 2.01 0.97 0.36
C VAL A 68 2.24 0.98 1.87
N ILE A 69 3.50 0.94 2.30
CA ILE A 69 3.88 0.93 3.73
C ILE A 69 4.67 2.21 4.01
N ASN A 70 4.17 3.05 4.92
CA ASN A 70 4.70 4.37 5.25
C ASN A 70 5.01 5.21 3.98
N GLY A 71 4.08 5.22 3.01
CA GLY A 71 4.19 5.98 1.77
C GLY A 71 5.04 5.35 0.66
N LYS A 72 5.54 4.12 0.80
CA LYS A 72 6.28 3.43 -0.28
C LYS A 72 5.63 2.11 -0.68
N ILE A 73 5.44 1.95 -1.99
CA ILE A 73 4.91 0.72 -2.60
C ILE A 73 5.83 -0.46 -2.28
N ARG A 74 5.23 -1.57 -1.86
CA ARG A 74 5.92 -2.83 -1.51
C ARG A 74 5.42 -4.02 -2.31
N PHE A 75 4.12 -4.04 -2.63
CA PHE A 75 3.49 -5.13 -3.34
C PHE A 75 2.53 -4.57 -4.39
N ILE A 76 2.47 -5.24 -5.53
CA ILE A 76 1.70 -4.87 -6.72
C ILE A 76 1.24 -6.17 -7.39
N GLY A 77 -0.02 -6.23 -7.83
CA GLY A 77 -0.59 -7.29 -8.67
C GLY A 77 -0.79 -8.65 -7.99
N ARG A 78 -0.43 -8.80 -6.71
CA ARG A 78 -0.62 -10.03 -5.95
C ARG A 78 -0.78 -9.78 -4.45
N ALA A 79 -1.50 -10.68 -3.81
CA ALA A 79 -1.57 -10.80 -2.36
C ALA A 79 -0.22 -11.30 -1.83
N PRO A 80 0.43 -10.56 -0.93
CA PRO A 80 1.63 -11.03 -0.27
C PRO A 80 1.31 -12.15 0.71
N GLU A 81 2.30 -12.99 0.99
CA GLU A 81 2.24 -13.97 2.07
C GLU A 81 2.50 -13.29 3.42
N LYS A 82 1.99 -13.86 4.52
CA LYS A 82 2.12 -13.26 5.87
C LYS A 82 3.54 -12.86 6.25
N ASN A 83 4.52 -13.71 5.96
CA ASN A 83 5.93 -13.46 6.30
C ASN A 83 6.54 -12.32 5.47
N GLU A 84 6.08 -12.14 4.23
CA GLU A 84 6.52 -11.02 3.38
C GLU A 84 6.01 -9.70 3.95
N VAL A 85 4.74 -9.64 4.34
CA VAL A 85 4.14 -8.46 4.97
C VAL A 85 4.87 -8.11 6.26
N LYS A 86 5.06 -9.08 7.15
CA LYS A 86 5.80 -8.87 8.42
C LYS A 86 7.18 -8.29 8.15
N SER A 87 7.94 -8.91 7.25
CA SER A 87 9.29 -8.45 6.92
C SER A 87 9.27 -7.02 6.38
N ALA A 88 8.35 -6.71 5.47
CA ALA A 88 8.21 -5.39 4.87
C ALA A 88 7.80 -4.30 5.88
N ILE A 89 6.99 -4.64 6.89
CA ILE A 89 6.62 -3.75 8.01
C ILE A 89 7.81 -3.53 8.92
N MET A 90 8.49 -4.60 9.35
CA MET A 90 9.64 -4.51 10.27
C MET A 90 10.78 -3.66 9.69
N GLU A 91 11.03 -3.74 8.38
CA GLU A 91 11.99 -2.87 7.68
C GLU A 91 11.66 -1.37 7.75
N ARG A 92 10.42 -1.01 8.10
CA ARG A 92 9.90 0.37 8.08
C ARG A 92 9.54 0.93 9.43
N ILE A 93 9.75 0.16 10.49
CA ILE A 93 9.64 0.64 11.86
C ILE A 93 10.60 1.82 12.05
N GLY A 94 10.09 2.94 12.56
CA GLY A 94 10.85 4.17 12.77
C GLY A 94 11.13 5.00 11.51
N ALA A 95 10.74 4.54 10.32
CA ALA A 95 10.79 5.38 9.13
C ALA A 95 9.65 6.40 9.16
N PRO A 96 9.89 7.70 8.91
CA PRO A 96 8.82 8.67 8.82
C PRO A 96 7.86 8.27 7.70
N ALA A 97 6.55 8.43 7.95
CA ALA A 97 5.57 8.32 6.89
C ALA A 97 5.90 9.41 5.86
N VAL A 98 6.35 8.98 4.68
CA VAL A 98 6.49 9.90 3.55
C VAL A 98 5.06 10.22 3.15
N LYS A 99 4.70 11.51 3.09
CA LYS A 99 3.46 11.88 2.41
C LYS A 99 3.61 11.31 1.01
N SER A 100 2.74 10.39 0.65
CA SER A 100 2.42 10.11 -0.74
C SER A 100 1.89 11.45 -1.29
N GLU A 101 2.81 12.37 -1.60
CA GLU A 101 2.52 13.49 -2.50
C GLU A 101 1.82 12.85 -3.67
N ASP A 102 0.63 13.37 -3.93
CA ASP A 102 -0.34 12.89 -4.90
C ASP A 102 0.40 12.12 -6.00
N VAL A 103 0.35 10.78 -5.91
CA VAL A 103 0.43 9.99 -7.13
C VAL A 103 -0.87 10.39 -7.81
N GLU A 104 -0.84 11.53 -8.49
CA GLU A 104 -1.80 11.93 -9.49
C GLU A 104 -1.86 10.71 -10.39
N LEU A 105 -2.87 9.90 -10.11
CA LEU A 105 -3.52 9.01 -11.05
C LEU A 105 -4.21 9.90 -12.10
N GLU A 106 -3.49 10.88 -12.66
CA GLU A 106 -3.62 11.15 -14.06
C GLU A 106 -2.98 9.96 -14.75
N SER A 107 -3.83 8.95 -15.00
CA SER A 107 -3.85 8.33 -16.31
C SER A 107 -3.92 9.46 -17.35
N ILE A 108 -2.79 10.11 -17.62
CA ILE A 108 -2.63 10.92 -18.81
C ILE A 108 -2.84 9.93 -19.94
N ARG A 109 -4.07 9.96 -20.47
CA ARG A 109 -4.47 9.35 -21.72
C ARG A 109 -3.51 9.86 -22.78
N PHE A 110 -2.41 9.15 -23.02
CA PHE A 110 -1.75 9.19 -24.31
C PHE A 110 -2.53 8.30 -25.25
N PHE A 111 -3.74 8.75 -25.57
CA PHE A 111 -4.43 8.36 -26.79
C PHE A 111 -3.87 9.23 -27.92
N ASP A 112 -2.58 9.08 -28.22
CA ASP A 112 -2.11 9.31 -29.59
C ASP A 112 -0.80 8.56 -29.80
N GLY A 113 -0.76 7.79 -30.89
CA GLY A 113 0.35 6.91 -31.20
C GLY A 113 1.66 7.70 -31.32
N GLY A 114 2.60 7.43 -30.42
CA GLY A 114 3.94 8.00 -30.51
C GLY A 114 4.81 7.53 -29.37
N PHE A 115 5.86 6.77 -29.68
CA PHE A 115 6.96 6.55 -28.73
C PHE A 115 7.53 7.92 -28.29
N LYS A 116 7.85 8.10 -26.99
CA LYS A 116 9.22 8.39 -26.48
C LYS A 116 9.28 9.09 -25.09
N GLU A 117 10.42 8.81 -24.45
CA GLU A 117 11.29 9.65 -23.61
C GLU A 117 10.73 10.26 -22.32
N VAL A 118 11.29 9.78 -21.21
CA VAL A 118 11.13 10.34 -19.86
C VAL A 118 11.94 11.64 -19.78
N ALA A 119 11.25 12.78 -19.67
CA ALA A 119 11.85 14.06 -19.32
C ALA A 119 11.31 14.48 -17.94
N PHE A 120 12.21 14.58 -16.96
CA PHE A 120 11.88 15.11 -15.63
C PHE A 120 11.88 16.64 -15.71
N VAL A 121 10.78 17.29 -15.32
CA VAL A 121 10.75 18.73 -15.09
C VAL A 121 10.28 19.01 -13.67
N SER A 122 11.20 19.55 -12.87
CA SER A 122 10.91 20.18 -11.57
C SER A 122 10.55 21.64 -11.79
N THR A 123 9.45 22.12 -11.20
CA THR A 123 9.19 23.56 -11.00
C THR A 123 9.55 23.95 -9.59
#